data_AF-L7JUU7-F1
#
_entry.id   AF-L7JUU7-F1
#
_cell.length_a   1.000
_cell.length_b   1.000
_cell.length_c   1.000
_cell.angle_alpha   90.00
_cell.angle_beta   90.00
_cell.angle_gamma   90.00
#
_symmetry.space_group_name_H-M   'P 1'
#
loop_
_entity.id
_entity.type
_entity.pdbx_description
1 polymer ?
#
loop_
_entity_poly.entity_id
_entity_poly.type
_entity_poly.pdbx_seq_one_letter_code
_entity_poly.pdbx_strand_id
1 'polypeptide(L)'
;MEFNEEEFKDQFLEKSRFEIVYARHLESTLKENQKRIKALLKEKNVRIKINYDERVVQMSTTSKTRDPYVIIKSKDFITLVCKGVPLQEAERIFDDEISYAMLNIQQLASNKEVFINRRNRLIGPNGDTLKALEMLTKTYILMKSKCVCVIGSFANVLKVEQFVLKVMENYHPVHLLKQLVAKKEVEQCTEKKDMNWKNFVPVVKKKTGGSKQTKRKFNVREGKLFMEMPVRKEDIEMIKMNKRKK
;
A
#
# COMPACT_ATOMS: atom_id res chain seq x y z
N MET A 1 -25.44 5.39 -14.42
CA MET A 1 -25.53 6.46 -15.43
C MET A 1 -24.43 6.14 -16.42
N GLU A 2 -24.78 5.49 -17.53
CA GLU A 2 -23.82 5.25 -18.61
C GLU A 2 -23.64 6.58 -19.35
N PHE A 3 -22.39 6.95 -19.60
CA PHE A 3 -22.08 8.18 -20.33
C PHE A 3 -22.49 8.02 -21.80
N ASN A 4 -23.38 8.89 -22.27
CA ASN A 4 -23.79 8.91 -23.66
C ASN A 4 -23.06 10.03 -24.43
N GLU A 5 -22.25 9.64 -25.43
CA GLU A 5 -21.41 10.57 -26.19
C GLU A 5 -22.20 11.61 -26.99
N GLU A 6 -23.49 11.40 -27.19
CA GLU A 6 -24.36 12.29 -27.98
C GLU A 6 -24.86 13.52 -27.20
N GLU A 7 -24.86 13.45 -25.86
CA GLU A 7 -25.35 14.53 -24.98
C GLU A 7 -24.34 15.69 -24.85
N PHE A 8 -23.05 15.42 -25.04
CA PHE A 8 -21.96 16.38 -24.87
C PHE A 8 -21.27 16.68 -26.21
N LYS A 9 -21.82 17.62 -26.97
CA LYS A 9 -21.27 18.07 -28.27
C LYS A 9 -20.23 19.17 -28.14
N ASP A 10 -20.21 19.88 -27.01
CA ASP A 10 -19.31 21.01 -26.81
C ASP A 10 -17.89 20.56 -26.44
N GLN A 11 -16.91 21.30 -26.96
CA GLN A 11 -15.50 21.11 -26.63
C GLN A 11 -15.21 21.67 -25.23
N PHE A 12 -14.34 21.00 -24.46
CA PHE A 12 -13.78 21.60 -23.25
C PHE A 12 -13.07 22.92 -23.53
N LEU A 13 -13.38 23.95 -22.74
CA LEU A 13 -12.70 25.25 -22.80
C LEU A 13 -11.22 25.12 -22.38
N GLU A 14 -10.95 24.31 -21.37
CA GLU A 14 -9.61 24.11 -20.82
C GLU A 14 -9.07 22.70 -21.08
N LYS A 15 -7.74 22.59 -21.12
CA LYS A 15 -7.03 21.32 -21.29
C LYS A 15 -6.49 20.85 -19.95
N SER A 16 -6.97 19.71 -19.48
CA SER A 16 -6.42 19.03 -18.30
C SER A 16 -5.14 18.31 -18.67
N ARG A 17 -4.08 18.50 -17.87
CA ARG A 17 -2.78 17.84 -18.05
C ARG A 17 -2.34 17.18 -16.74
N PHE A 18 -1.85 15.95 -16.85
CA PHE A 18 -1.27 15.20 -15.73
C PHE A 18 0.08 14.66 -16.11
N GLU A 19 0.97 14.59 -15.14
CA GLU A 19 2.33 14.07 -15.30
C GLU A 19 2.62 13.03 -14.24
N ILE A 20 3.16 11.89 -14.65
CA ILE A 20 3.48 10.77 -13.76
C ILE A 20 4.94 10.38 -13.99
N VAL A 21 5.70 10.38 -12.91
CA VAL A 21 7.09 9.91 -12.89
C VAL A 21 7.12 8.40 -12.65
N TYR A 22 7.98 7.69 -13.38
CA TYR A 22 8.14 6.24 -13.21
C TYR A 22 9.59 5.83 -12.92
N ALA A 23 9.75 4.61 -12.40
CA ALA A 23 11.06 4.09 -11.99
C ALA A 23 11.86 3.51 -13.16
N ARG A 24 13.19 3.64 -13.11
CA ARG A 24 14.12 3.20 -14.17
C ARG A 24 13.92 1.74 -14.62
N HIS A 25 13.67 0.83 -13.68
CA HIS A 25 13.51 -0.60 -13.98
C HIS A 25 12.26 -0.94 -14.81
N LEU A 26 11.31 0.00 -14.96
CA LEU A 26 10.10 -0.20 -15.75
C LEU A 26 10.25 0.30 -17.20
N GLU A 27 11.37 0.92 -17.56
CA GLU A 27 11.60 1.45 -18.91
C GLU A 27 11.49 0.36 -19.98
N SER A 28 12.02 -0.84 -19.74
CA SER A 28 11.95 -1.96 -20.67
C SER A 28 10.49 -2.37 -20.92
N THR A 29 9.76 -2.65 -19.84
CA THR A 29 8.34 -3.04 -19.90
C THR A 29 7.46 -1.96 -20.52
N LEU A 30 7.76 -0.68 -20.28
CA LEU A 30 7.02 0.43 -20.86
C LEU A 30 7.28 0.58 -22.36
N LYS A 31 8.52 0.36 -22.82
CA LYS A 31 8.88 0.37 -24.25
C LYS A 31 8.18 -0.75 -25.01
N GLU A 32 8.15 -1.96 -24.45
CA GLU A 32 7.44 -3.11 -25.05
C GLU A 32 5.94 -2.84 -25.18
N ASN A 33 5.32 -2.32 -24.13
CA ASN A 33 3.88 -2.08 -24.08
C ASN A 33 3.43 -0.73 -24.69
N GLN A 34 4.36 0.12 -25.12
CA GLN A 34 4.08 1.48 -25.56
C GLN A 34 3.02 1.56 -26.66
N LYS A 35 3.09 0.65 -27.65
CA LYS A 35 2.15 0.63 -28.77
C LYS A 35 0.72 0.39 -28.29
N ARG A 36 0.53 -0.57 -27.38
CA ARG A 36 -0.77 -0.94 -26.84
C ARG A 36 -1.34 0.16 -25.94
N ILE A 37 -0.51 0.75 -25.08
CA ILE A 37 -0.91 1.89 -24.23
C ILE A 37 -1.39 3.07 -25.09
N LYS A 38 -0.67 3.39 -26.16
CA LYS A 38 -1.06 4.48 -27.09
C LYS A 38 -2.36 4.17 -27.84
N ALA A 39 -2.59 2.91 -28.21
CA ALA A 39 -3.82 2.51 -28.89
C ALA A 39 -5.04 2.69 -27.98
N LEU A 40 -5.01 2.15 -26.77
CA LEU A 40 -6.10 2.25 -25.79
C LEU A 40 -6.47 3.69 -25.46
N LEU A 41 -5.47 4.52 -25.20
CA LEU A 41 -5.73 5.93 -24.83
C LEU A 41 -6.11 6.79 -26.04
N LYS A 42 -5.75 6.37 -27.27
CA LYS A 42 -6.24 7.00 -28.50
C LYS A 42 -7.73 6.73 -28.72
N GLU A 43 -8.21 5.51 -28.44
CA GLU A 43 -9.65 5.17 -28.48
C GLU A 43 -10.46 6.06 -27.54
N LYS A 44 -9.87 6.40 -26.38
CA LYS A 44 -10.45 7.30 -25.38
C LYS A 44 -10.21 8.79 -25.64
N ASN A 45 -9.66 9.15 -26.81
CA ASN A 45 -9.35 10.54 -27.19
C ASN A 45 -8.41 11.28 -26.22
N VAL A 46 -7.52 10.58 -25.52
CA VAL A 46 -6.51 11.16 -24.62
C VAL A 46 -5.14 11.15 -25.28
N ARG A 47 -4.45 12.30 -25.28
CA ARG A 47 -3.10 12.40 -25.83
C ARG A 47 -2.08 12.03 -24.77
N ILE A 48 -1.15 11.13 -25.12
CA ILE A 48 -0.01 10.74 -24.28
C ILE A 48 1.30 11.18 -24.93
N LYS A 49 2.24 11.66 -24.11
CA LYS A 49 3.66 11.77 -24.45
C LYS A 49 4.48 11.05 -23.39
N ILE A 50 5.43 10.23 -23.80
CA ILE A 50 6.34 9.52 -22.91
C ILE A 50 7.73 10.10 -23.14
N ASN A 51 8.29 10.75 -22.12
CA ASN A 51 9.68 11.19 -22.12
C ASN A 51 10.52 10.16 -21.37
N TYR A 52 11.42 9.47 -22.08
CA TYR A 52 12.27 8.44 -21.50
C TYR A 52 13.46 9.02 -20.72
N ASP A 53 13.95 10.20 -21.10
CA ASP A 53 15.12 10.83 -20.47
C ASP A 53 14.75 11.36 -19.08
N GLU A 54 13.63 12.09 -19.00
CA GLU A 54 13.08 12.59 -17.73
C GLU A 54 12.32 11.51 -16.94
N ARG A 55 11.97 10.39 -17.59
CA ARG A 55 11.11 9.31 -17.06
C ARG A 55 9.74 9.82 -16.60
N VAL A 56 9.13 10.64 -17.44
CA VAL A 56 7.82 11.24 -17.21
C VAL A 56 6.85 10.83 -18.31
N VAL A 57 5.67 10.39 -17.90
CA VAL A 57 4.52 10.19 -18.80
C VAL A 57 3.58 11.38 -18.62
N GLN A 58 3.36 12.13 -19.70
CA GLN A 58 2.44 13.26 -19.75
C GLN A 58 1.16 12.84 -20.45
N MET A 59 0.02 13.14 -19.85
CA MET A 59 -1.31 12.93 -20.43
C MET A 59 -2.01 14.27 -20.52
N SER A 60 -2.72 14.49 -21.63
CA SER A 60 -3.50 15.70 -21.84
C SER A 60 -4.81 15.39 -22.55
N THR A 61 -5.89 16.05 -22.16
CA THR A 61 -7.16 16.00 -22.91
C THR A 61 -6.99 16.65 -24.29
N THR A 62 -7.82 16.20 -25.23
CA THR A 62 -7.88 16.76 -26.58
C THR A 62 -9.24 17.42 -26.82
N SER A 63 -9.35 18.21 -27.89
CA SER A 63 -10.63 18.79 -28.30
C SER A 63 -11.70 17.76 -28.66
N LYS A 64 -11.31 16.48 -28.81
CA LYS A 64 -12.22 15.36 -29.12
C LYS A 64 -12.61 14.56 -27.88
N THR A 65 -12.02 14.84 -26.73
CA THR A 65 -12.40 14.19 -25.47
C THR A 65 -13.79 14.69 -25.09
N ARG A 66 -14.77 13.79 -24.97
CA ARG A 66 -16.15 14.14 -24.56
C ARG A 66 -16.41 13.81 -23.08
N ASP A 67 -15.89 12.68 -22.60
CA ASP A 67 -16.01 12.28 -21.20
C ASP A 67 -15.01 13.05 -20.33
N PRO A 68 -15.45 13.85 -19.34
CA PRO A 68 -14.55 14.56 -18.43
C PRO A 68 -13.81 13.63 -17.46
N TYR A 69 -14.36 12.45 -17.14
CA TYR A 69 -13.79 11.51 -16.16
C TYR A 69 -12.71 10.61 -16.78
N VAL A 70 -12.68 10.47 -18.10
CA VAL A 70 -11.72 9.61 -18.81
C VAL A 70 -10.26 9.98 -18.53
N ILE A 71 -9.96 11.26 -18.29
CA ILE A 71 -8.61 11.71 -17.99
C ILE A 71 -8.15 11.23 -16.60
N ILE A 72 -9.07 11.12 -15.64
CA ILE A 72 -8.81 10.60 -14.30
C ILE A 72 -8.55 9.09 -14.39
N LYS A 73 -9.42 8.35 -15.07
CA LYS A 73 -9.21 6.91 -15.33
C LYS A 73 -7.89 6.64 -16.06
N SER A 74 -7.55 7.47 -17.04
CA SER A 74 -6.28 7.37 -17.79
C SER A 74 -5.07 7.60 -16.88
N LYS A 75 -5.16 8.57 -15.97
CA LYS A 75 -4.12 8.83 -14.97
C LYS A 75 -3.95 7.64 -14.05
N ASP A 76 -5.04 7.05 -13.59
CA ASP A 76 -5.03 5.93 -12.67
C ASP A 76 -4.46 4.66 -13.34
N PHE A 77 -4.85 4.41 -14.59
CA PHE A 77 -4.28 3.39 -15.46
C PHE A 77 -2.76 3.53 -15.60
N ILE A 78 -2.27 4.71 -16.02
CA ILE A 78 -0.83 4.95 -16.15
C ILE A 78 -0.12 4.83 -14.80
N THR A 79 -0.74 5.31 -13.72
CA THR A 79 -0.17 5.20 -12.37
C THR A 79 0.09 3.74 -12.00
N LEU A 80 -0.82 2.82 -12.33
CA LEU A 80 -0.65 1.39 -12.06
C LEU A 80 0.38 0.71 -12.95
N VAL A 81 0.41 1.06 -14.24
CA VAL A 81 1.47 0.61 -15.16
C VAL A 81 2.85 1.07 -14.66
N CYS A 82 2.96 2.31 -14.19
CA CYS A 82 4.17 2.86 -13.57
C CYS A 82 4.52 2.23 -12.21
N LYS A 83 3.62 1.42 -11.63
CA LYS A 83 3.92 0.56 -10.48
C LYS A 83 4.20 -0.88 -10.88
N GLY A 84 4.22 -1.21 -12.17
CA GLY A 84 4.51 -2.55 -12.67
C GLY A 84 3.36 -3.53 -12.46
N VAL A 85 2.11 -3.05 -12.57
CA VAL A 85 0.91 -3.88 -12.77
C VAL A 85 0.89 -4.33 -14.24
N PRO A 86 0.53 -5.60 -14.54
CA PRO A 86 0.41 -6.07 -15.91
C PRO A 86 -0.70 -5.32 -16.65
N LEU A 87 -0.48 -5.06 -17.94
CA LEU A 87 -1.36 -4.21 -18.74
C LEU A 87 -2.81 -4.73 -18.79
N GLN A 88 -2.99 -6.05 -18.89
CA GLN A 88 -4.31 -6.69 -18.93
C GLN A 88 -5.15 -6.40 -17.68
N GLU A 89 -4.53 -6.36 -16.49
CA GLU A 89 -5.26 -6.05 -15.25
C GLU A 89 -5.47 -4.55 -15.09
N ALA A 90 -4.54 -3.73 -15.58
CA ALA A 90 -4.68 -2.28 -15.55
C ALA A 90 -5.83 -1.79 -16.46
N GLU A 91 -6.02 -2.42 -17.62
CA GLU A 91 -7.09 -2.11 -18.59
C GLU A 91 -8.49 -2.15 -17.96
N ARG A 92 -8.69 -2.97 -16.92
CA ARG A 92 -9.98 -3.14 -16.22
C ARG A 92 -10.50 -1.87 -15.54
N ILE A 93 -9.64 -0.87 -15.31
CA ILE A 93 -10.05 0.40 -14.65
C ILE A 93 -10.88 1.30 -15.54
N PHE A 94 -10.88 1.03 -16.84
CA PHE A 94 -11.78 1.76 -17.73
C PHE A 94 -13.25 1.40 -17.48
N ASP A 95 -13.54 0.25 -16.86
CA ASP A 95 -14.89 -0.15 -16.46
C ASP A 95 -15.37 0.66 -15.25
N ASP A 96 -16.62 1.16 -15.28
CA ASP A 96 -17.17 2.02 -14.22
C ASP A 96 -17.34 1.32 -12.85
N GLU A 97 -17.56 0.01 -12.85
CA GLU A 97 -17.73 -0.76 -11.61
C GLU A 97 -16.40 -1.06 -10.90
N ILE A 98 -15.29 -0.88 -11.61
CA ILE A 98 -13.96 -1.24 -11.15
C ILE A 98 -13.26 -0.01 -10.59
N SER A 99 -12.73 -0.17 -9.39
CA SER A 99 -11.93 0.83 -8.69
C SER A 99 -10.55 0.25 -8.39
N TYR A 100 -9.62 1.13 -8.05
CA TYR A 100 -8.31 0.73 -7.57
C TYR A 100 -7.97 1.46 -6.28
N ALA A 101 -7.07 0.87 -5.50
CA ALA A 101 -6.49 1.49 -4.33
C ALA A 101 -4.98 1.27 -4.28
N MET A 102 -4.27 2.29 -3.81
CA MET A 102 -2.84 2.20 -3.53
C MET A 102 -2.57 2.54 -2.07
N LEU A 103 -2.21 1.52 -1.30
CA LEU A 103 -1.93 1.65 0.12
C LEU A 103 -0.42 1.77 0.35
N ASN A 104 0.02 2.86 0.97
CA ASN A 104 1.40 2.98 1.42
C ASN A 104 1.53 2.35 2.82
N ILE A 105 2.15 1.17 2.85
CA ILE A 105 2.26 0.37 4.07
C ILE A 105 3.52 0.72 4.86
N GLN A 106 4.52 1.30 4.20
CA GLN A 106 5.79 1.63 4.84
C GLN A 106 5.62 2.52 6.08
N GLN A 107 4.61 3.39 6.09
CA GLN A 107 4.35 4.33 7.20
C GLN A 107 3.63 3.69 8.40
N LEU A 108 3.07 2.49 8.24
CA LEU A 108 2.26 1.84 9.28
C LEU A 108 3.08 1.11 10.35
N ALA A 109 4.39 0.94 10.15
CA ALA A 109 5.27 0.26 11.09
C ALA A 109 6.56 1.07 11.31
N SER A 110 6.88 1.34 12.57
CA SER A 110 8.06 2.14 12.93
C SER A 110 9.39 1.42 12.67
N ASN A 111 9.44 0.11 12.96
CA ASN A 111 10.65 -0.70 12.81
C ASN A 111 10.65 -1.44 11.47
N LYS A 112 11.77 -1.33 10.73
CA LYS A 112 11.95 -1.97 9.41
C LYS A 112 11.81 -3.50 9.45
N GLU A 113 12.38 -4.15 10.44
CA GLU A 113 12.30 -5.61 10.60
C GLU A 113 10.87 -6.08 10.88
N VAL A 114 10.16 -5.35 11.75
CA VAL A 114 8.75 -5.63 12.05
C VAL A 114 7.89 -5.45 10.80
N PHE A 115 8.16 -4.42 10.00
CA PHE A 115 7.51 -4.20 8.71
C PHE A 115 7.73 -5.38 7.75
N ILE A 116 8.98 -5.81 7.57
CA ILE A 116 9.31 -6.95 6.69
C ILE A 116 8.60 -8.22 7.17
N ASN A 117 8.62 -8.50 8.47
CA ASN A 117 7.97 -9.68 9.04
C ASN A 117 6.44 -9.64 8.88
N ARG A 118 5.79 -8.49 9.07
CA ARG A 118 4.35 -8.33 8.85
C ARG A 118 3.97 -8.41 7.37
N ARG A 119 4.80 -7.85 6.48
CA ARG A 119 4.62 -7.94 5.02
C ARG A 119 4.75 -9.38 4.53
N ASN A 120 5.76 -10.11 4.99
CA ASN A 120 5.93 -11.52 4.64
C ASN A 120 4.76 -12.36 5.15
N ARG A 121 4.23 -12.05 6.34
CA ARG A 121 3.03 -12.68 6.87
C ARG A 121 1.79 -12.42 6.00
N LEU A 122 1.64 -11.19 5.47
CA LEU A 122 0.53 -10.84 4.57
C LEU A 122 0.57 -11.64 3.26
N ILE A 123 1.76 -11.84 2.69
CA ILE A 123 1.97 -12.69 1.51
C ILE A 123 1.67 -14.16 1.85
N GLY A 124 2.15 -14.59 3.02
CA GLY A 124 2.07 -15.97 3.47
C GLY A 124 3.14 -16.88 2.86
N PRO A 125 3.22 -18.14 3.28
CA PRO A 125 4.08 -19.13 2.62
C PRO A 125 3.68 -19.25 1.15
N ASN A 126 4.65 -19.22 0.24
CA ASN A 126 4.45 -19.32 -1.22
C ASN A 126 3.43 -18.35 -1.85
N GLY A 127 2.97 -17.32 -1.13
CA GLY A 127 1.89 -16.43 -1.60
C GLY A 127 0.47 -16.94 -1.37
N ASP A 128 0.29 -18.05 -0.64
CA ASP A 128 -1.03 -18.70 -0.48
C ASP A 128 -2.07 -17.79 0.19
N THR A 129 -1.63 -16.99 1.17
CA THR A 129 -2.55 -16.11 1.92
C THR A 129 -3.04 -14.96 1.06
N LEU A 130 -2.16 -14.40 0.22
CA LEU A 130 -2.52 -13.38 -0.75
C LEU A 130 -3.48 -13.94 -1.80
N LYS A 131 -3.16 -15.11 -2.37
CA LYS A 131 -3.99 -15.75 -3.39
C LYS A 131 -5.39 -16.11 -2.86
N ALA A 132 -5.47 -16.58 -1.60
CA ALA A 132 -6.75 -16.81 -0.94
C ALA A 132 -7.56 -15.52 -0.76
N LEU A 133 -6.91 -14.40 -0.42
CA LEU A 133 -7.56 -13.11 -0.31
C LEU A 133 -8.12 -12.63 -1.68
N GLU A 134 -7.33 -12.77 -2.74
CA GLU A 134 -7.74 -12.47 -4.12
C GLU A 134 -8.96 -13.29 -4.54
N MET A 135 -8.94 -14.61 -4.29
CA MET A 135 -10.06 -15.50 -4.63
C MET A 135 -11.34 -15.18 -3.85
N LEU A 136 -11.21 -14.82 -2.56
CA LEU A 136 -12.37 -14.49 -1.73
C LEU A 136 -13.03 -13.17 -2.16
N THR A 137 -12.21 -12.17 -2.47
CA THR A 137 -12.68 -10.80 -2.77
C THR A 137 -12.85 -10.53 -4.27
N LYS A 138 -12.43 -11.46 -5.15
CA LYS A 138 -12.43 -11.31 -6.61
C LYS A 138 -11.68 -10.05 -7.06
N THR A 139 -10.61 -9.70 -6.36
CA THR A 139 -9.74 -8.55 -6.68
C THR A 139 -8.38 -9.04 -7.12
N TYR A 140 -7.70 -8.23 -7.93
CA TYR A 140 -6.27 -8.40 -8.23
C TYR A 140 -5.44 -7.63 -7.20
N ILE A 141 -4.46 -8.27 -6.56
CA ILE A 141 -3.62 -7.68 -5.52
C ILE A 141 -2.16 -7.81 -5.88
N LEU A 142 -1.49 -6.67 -6.09
CA LEU A 142 -0.05 -6.62 -6.33
C LEU A 142 0.69 -6.07 -5.11
N MET A 143 1.46 -6.94 -4.46
CA MET A 143 2.35 -6.55 -3.37
C MET A 143 3.68 -6.01 -3.91
N LYS A 144 3.96 -4.72 -3.68
CA LYS A 144 5.30 -4.15 -3.85
C LYS A 144 6.01 -4.02 -2.50
N SER A 145 7.21 -3.45 -2.52
CA SER A 145 8.07 -3.33 -1.34
C SER A 145 7.49 -2.43 -0.26
N LYS A 146 6.93 -1.30 -0.66
CA LYS A 146 6.44 -0.23 0.22
C LYS A 146 4.92 -0.06 0.14
N CYS A 147 4.35 -0.37 -1.01
CA CYS A 147 2.93 -0.19 -1.29
C CYS A 147 2.27 -1.47 -1.75
N VAL A 148 0.94 -1.48 -1.66
CA VAL A 148 0.07 -2.54 -2.15
C VAL A 148 -0.94 -1.92 -3.08
N CYS A 149 -1.04 -2.49 -4.28
CA CYS A 149 -2.00 -2.06 -5.30
C CYS A 149 -3.12 -3.10 -5.33
N VAL A 150 -4.36 -2.64 -5.29
CA VAL A 150 -5.56 -3.48 -5.33
C VAL A 150 -6.44 -2.98 -6.46
N ILE A 151 -6.97 -3.87 -7.29
CA ILE A 151 -7.88 -3.56 -8.39
C ILE A 151 -9.10 -4.47 -8.28
N GLY A 152 -10.31 -3.91 -8.35
CA GLY A 152 -11.55 -4.67 -8.34
C GLY A 152 -12.76 -3.81 -8.00
N SER A 153 -13.89 -4.43 -7.68
CA SER A 153 -15.10 -3.68 -7.31
C SER A 153 -14.88 -2.82 -6.06
N PHE A 154 -15.44 -1.61 -6.03
CA PHE A 154 -15.29 -0.63 -4.95
C PHE A 154 -15.47 -1.24 -3.53
N ALA A 155 -16.56 -1.99 -3.31
CA ALA A 155 -16.84 -2.60 -2.02
C ALA A 155 -15.76 -3.62 -1.59
N ASN A 156 -15.22 -4.38 -2.55
CA ASN A 156 -14.20 -5.37 -2.29
C ASN A 156 -12.83 -4.75 -2.07
N VAL A 157 -12.51 -3.67 -2.80
CA VAL A 157 -11.29 -2.89 -2.59
C VAL A 157 -11.25 -2.38 -1.14
N LEU A 158 -12.33 -1.76 -0.65
CA LEU A 158 -12.41 -1.30 0.74
C LEU A 158 -12.25 -2.45 1.76
N LYS A 159 -12.84 -3.62 1.51
CA LYS A 159 -12.67 -4.81 2.35
C LYS A 159 -11.20 -5.24 2.42
N VAL A 160 -10.48 -5.21 1.29
CA VAL A 160 -9.04 -5.54 1.21
C VAL A 160 -8.20 -4.48 1.90
N GLU A 161 -8.51 -3.18 1.73
CA GLU A 161 -7.78 -2.11 2.42
C GLU A 161 -7.84 -2.29 3.94
N GLN A 162 -9.04 -2.49 4.48
CA GLN A 162 -9.24 -2.75 5.91
C GLN A 162 -8.51 -4.03 6.37
N PHE A 163 -8.48 -5.07 5.54
CA PHE A 163 -7.75 -6.29 5.84
C PHE A 163 -6.25 -6.03 5.97
N VAL A 164 -5.66 -5.34 4.99
CA VAL A 164 -4.23 -5.01 4.96
C VAL A 164 -3.86 -4.13 6.15
N LEU A 165 -4.66 -3.11 6.46
CA LEU A 165 -4.45 -2.25 7.63
C LEU A 165 -4.41 -3.07 8.93
N LYS A 166 -5.37 -3.97 9.14
CA LYS A 166 -5.40 -4.84 10.33
C LYS A 166 -4.17 -5.76 10.42
N VAL A 167 -3.73 -6.36 9.32
CA VAL A 167 -2.51 -7.19 9.34
C VAL A 167 -1.30 -6.35 9.79
N MET A 168 -1.26 -5.10 9.37
CA MET A 168 -0.18 -4.17 9.73
C MET A 168 -0.28 -3.67 11.17
N GLU A 169 -1.47 -3.64 11.76
CA GLU A 169 -1.70 -3.42 13.20
C GLU A 169 -1.38 -4.64 14.09
N ASN A 170 -0.75 -5.67 13.52
CA ASN A 170 -0.32 -6.92 14.15
C ASN A 170 -1.43 -7.97 14.35
N TYR A 171 -2.53 -7.91 13.60
CA TYR A 171 -3.47 -9.03 13.52
C TYR A 171 -2.92 -10.13 12.59
N HIS A 172 -3.19 -11.39 12.89
CA HIS A 172 -2.76 -12.50 12.03
C HIS A 172 -3.73 -12.67 10.84
N PRO A 173 -3.24 -12.74 9.58
CA PRO A 173 -4.11 -12.76 8.40
C PRO A 173 -5.04 -13.98 8.38
N VAL A 174 -4.61 -15.14 8.89
CA VAL A 174 -5.48 -16.35 8.98
C VAL A 174 -6.77 -16.08 9.77
N HIS A 175 -6.72 -15.31 10.86
CA HIS A 175 -7.93 -14.99 11.63
C HIS A 175 -8.85 -14.05 10.86
N LEU A 176 -8.28 -13.07 10.16
CA LEU A 176 -9.02 -12.15 9.31
C LEU A 176 -9.64 -12.87 8.10
N LEU A 177 -8.93 -13.86 7.54
CA LEU A 177 -9.40 -14.66 6.42
C LEU A 177 -10.62 -15.51 6.83
N LYS A 178 -10.54 -16.17 7.99
CA LYS A 178 -11.70 -16.88 8.58
C LYS A 178 -12.89 -15.95 8.79
N GLN A 179 -12.63 -14.71 9.21
CA GLN A 179 -13.67 -13.70 9.36
C GLN A 179 -14.33 -13.35 8.02
N LEU A 180 -13.55 -13.22 6.94
CA LEU A 180 -14.06 -12.94 5.60
C LEU A 180 -14.85 -14.13 5.02
N VAL A 181 -14.38 -15.35 5.24
CA VAL A 181 -15.09 -16.58 4.82
C VAL A 181 -16.46 -16.64 5.51
N ALA A 182 -16.51 -16.52 6.83
CA ALA A 182 -17.77 -16.53 7.58
C ALA A 182 -18.73 -15.43 7.13
N LYS A 183 -18.22 -14.21 6.85
CA LYS A 183 -19.05 -13.12 6.31
C LYS A 183 -19.64 -13.49 4.95
N LYS A 184 -18.84 -14.09 4.06
CA LYS A 184 -19.28 -14.48 2.72
C LYS A 184 -20.31 -15.61 2.76
N GLU A 185 -20.16 -16.56 3.67
CA GLU A 185 -21.15 -17.61 3.92
C GLU A 185 -22.48 -17.04 4.41
N VAL A 186 -22.45 -16.09 5.36
CA VAL A 186 -23.65 -15.40 5.85
C VAL A 186 -24.30 -14.55 4.76
N GLU A 187 -23.51 -13.87 3.91
CA GLU A 187 -24.00 -13.09 2.75
C GLU A 187 -24.75 -13.99 1.75
N GLN A 188 -24.35 -15.25 1.59
CA GLN A 188 -25.01 -16.22 0.69
C GLN A 188 -26.32 -16.78 1.26
N CYS A 189 -26.46 -16.89 2.58
CA CYS A 189 -27.69 -17.36 3.20
C CYS A 189 -28.80 -16.29 3.14
N THR A 190 -29.86 -16.54 2.36
CA THR A 190 -31.01 -15.65 2.22
C THR A 190 -31.81 -15.47 3.52
N GLU A 191 -31.89 -16.51 4.35
CA GLU A 191 -32.65 -16.54 5.61
C GLU A 191 -32.11 -15.61 6.71
N LYS A 192 -30.83 -15.21 6.62
CA LYS A 192 -30.11 -14.52 7.72
C LYS A 192 -29.83 -13.05 7.42
N LYS A 193 -30.45 -12.48 6.38
CA LYS A 193 -30.22 -11.10 5.97
C LYS A 193 -30.66 -10.08 7.03
N ASP A 194 -31.75 -10.36 7.74
CA ASP A 194 -32.33 -9.43 8.72
C ASP A 194 -31.79 -9.63 10.16
N MET A 195 -30.99 -10.68 10.38
CA MET A 195 -30.47 -11.02 11.71
C MET A 195 -29.15 -10.30 12.00
N ASN A 196 -28.83 -10.10 13.29
CA ASN A 196 -27.58 -9.48 13.71
C ASN A 196 -26.38 -10.41 13.48
N TRP A 197 -25.47 -10.02 12.58
CA TRP A 197 -24.33 -10.85 12.17
C TRP A 197 -23.21 -11.00 13.20
N LYS A 198 -23.27 -10.29 14.33
CA LYS A 198 -22.23 -10.34 15.38
C LYS A 198 -22.02 -11.73 15.98
N ASN A 199 -23.06 -12.57 16.02
CA ASN A 199 -22.97 -13.90 16.60
C ASN A 199 -22.34 -14.93 15.65
N PHE A 200 -22.43 -14.69 14.33
CA PHE A 200 -21.95 -15.62 13.30
C PHE A 200 -20.50 -15.34 12.89
N VAL A 201 -20.03 -14.11 13.10
CA VAL A 201 -18.69 -13.70 12.68
C VAL A 201 -17.72 -13.77 13.86
N PRO A 202 -16.61 -14.53 13.77
CA PRO A 202 -15.63 -14.59 14.84
C PRO A 202 -14.97 -13.23 15.05
N VAL A 203 -14.96 -12.77 16.30
CA VAL A 203 -14.31 -11.50 16.67
C VAL A 203 -12.81 -11.74 16.78
N VAL A 204 -12.04 -11.10 15.91
CA VAL A 204 -10.58 -11.15 15.96
C VAL A 204 -10.11 -10.25 17.11
N LYS A 205 -9.73 -10.86 18.23
CA LYS A 205 -9.13 -10.16 19.37
C LYS A 205 -7.65 -9.92 19.13
N LYS A 206 -7.18 -8.71 19.43
CA LYS A 206 -5.74 -8.44 19.47
C LYS A 206 -5.18 -9.20 20.67
N LYS A 207 -4.06 -9.90 20.49
CA LYS A 207 -3.31 -10.41 21.64
C LYS A 207 -2.66 -9.21 22.33
N THR A 208 -3.38 -8.56 23.23
CA THR A 208 -2.77 -7.64 24.20
C THR A 208 -1.95 -8.50 25.14
N GLY A 209 -0.63 -8.36 25.08
CA GLY A 209 0.23 -8.99 26.06
C GLY A 209 -0.24 -8.56 27.45
N GLY A 210 -0.59 -9.51 28.31
CA GLY A 210 -0.96 -9.19 29.68
C GLY A 210 0.11 -8.29 30.27
N SER A 211 -0.29 -7.14 30.79
CA SER A 211 0.62 -6.26 31.53
C SER A 211 1.23 -7.09 32.65
N LYS A 212 2.48 -7.53 32.48
CA LYS A 212 3.26 -7.98 33.62
C LYS A 212 3.42 -6.73 34.46
N GLN A 213 2.64 -6.63 35.55
CA GLN A 213 2.90 -5.68 36.62
C GLN A 213 4.21 -6.09 37.29
N THR A 214 5.33 -5.88 36.62
CA THR A 214 6.62 -5.85 37.27
C THR A 214 6.60 -4.58 38.09
N LYS A 215 6.52 -4.71 39.43
CA LYS A 215 6.85 -3.62 40.35
C LYS A 215 8.16 -3.03 39.85
N ARG A 216 8.12 -1.79 39.34
CA ARG A 216 9.32 -1.08 38.88
C ARG A 216 10.24 -0.97 40.10
N LYS A 217 11.25 -1.85 40.18
CA LYS A 217 12.38 -1.60 41.09
C LYS A 217 13.09 -0.39 40.50
N PHE A 218 12.86 0.77 41.10
CA PHE A 218 13.66 1.96 40.84
C PHE A 218 15.06 1.71 41.40
N ASN A 219 15.87 0.95 40.68
CA ASN A 219 17.31 1.03 40.88
C ASN A 219 17.73 2.32 40.17
N VAL A 220 17.78 3.42 40.93
CA VAL A 220 18.48 4.63 40.50
C VAL A 220 19.92 4.19 40.28
N ARG A 221 20.27 3.93 39.02
CA ARG A 221 21.69 3.93 38.65
C ARG A 221 22.08 5.39 38.73
N GLU A 222 22.82 5.75 39.77
CA GLU A 222 23.58 7.00 39.82
C GLU A 222 24.64 6.94 38.72
N GLY A 223 24.21 7.07 37.47
CA GLY A 223 25.10 7.27 36.35
C GLY A 223 25.69 8.64 36.52
N LYS A 224 26.97 8.72 36.90
CA LYS A 224 27.73 9.98 36.83
C LYS A 224 27.50 10.54 35.43
N LEU A 225 27.01 11.78 35.33
CA LEU A 225 26.75 12.47 34.06
C LEU A 225 28.02 12.63 33.22
N PHE A 226 29.18 12.48 33.88
CA PHE A 226 30.51 12.49 33.29
C PHE A 226 31.17 11.14 33.49
N MET A 227 31.65 10.53 32.40
CA MET A 227 32.66 9.49 32.51
C MET A 227 33.93 10.14 33.04
N GLU A 228 34.39 9.73 34.22
CA GLU A 228 35.69 10.15 34.74
C GLU A 228 36.77 9.73 33.74
N MET A 229 37.53 10.69 33.23
CA MET A 229 38.63 10.38 32.33
C MET A 229 39.63 9.48 33.04
N PRO A 230 40.08 8.37 32.42
CA PRO A 230 41.13 7.55 33.00
C PRO A 230 42.40 8.40 33.15
N VAL A 231 42.90 8.49 34.37
CA VAL A 231 44.10 9.28 34.71
C VAL A 231 45.32 8.68 33.99
N ARG A 232 46.20 9.53 33.43
CA ARG A 232 47.41 9.05 32.75
C ARG A 232 48.38 8.45 33.76
N LYS A 233 49.20 7.48 33.33
CA LYS A 233 50.15 6.78 34.21
C LYS A 233 51.17 7.74 34.85
N GLU A 234 51.62 8.74 34.09
CA GLU A 234 52.56 9.79 34.54
C GLU A 234 51.99 10.60 35.72
N ASP A 235 50.72 10.97 35.65
CA ASP A 235 50.04 11.71 36.71
C ASP A 235 49.90 10.87 37.99
N ILE A 236 49.70 9.56 37.85
CA ILE A 236 49.64 8.61 38.98
C ILE A 236 51.02 8.50 39.66
N GLU A 237 52.11 8.50 38.89
CA GLU A 237 53.47 8.46 39.40
C GLU A 237 53.87 9.76 40.12
N MET A 238 53.48 10.91 39.56
CA MET A 238 53.67 12.23 40.19
C MET A 238 52.91 12.34 41.52
N ILE A 239 51.67 11.85 41.58
CA ILE A 239 50.88 11.79 42.83
C ILE A 239 51.56 10.89 43.88
N LYS A 240 52.12 9.74 43.46
CA LYS A 240 52.85 8.84 44.36
C LYS A 240 54.15 9.45 44.88
N MET A 241 54.89 10.18 44.04
CA MET A 241 56.10 10.89 44.47
C MET A 241 55.79 12.01 45.48
N ASN A 242 54.73 12.78 45.25
CA ASN A 242 54.33 13.85 46.16
C ASN A 242 53.81 13.33 47.52
N LYS A 243 53.18 12.15 47.55
CA LYS A 243 52.80 11.49 48.82
C LYS A 243 53.97 10.93 49.61
N ARG A 244 55.11 10.64 48.98
CA ARG A 244 56.33 10.16 49.64
C ARG A 244 57.20 11.28 50.21
N LYS A 245 56.95 12.54 49.82
CA LYS A 245 57.67 13.74 50.29
C LYS A 245 57.00 14.44 51.48
N LYS A 246 55.85 13.95 51.95
CA LYS A 246 55.23 14.30 53.23
C LYS A 246 55.50 13.19 54.23
#